data_AF-A0A2C5ZJN4-F1
#
_entry.id   AF-A0A2C5ZJN4-F1
#
_cell.length_a   1.000
_cell.length_b   1.000
_cell.length_c   1.000
_cell.angle_alpha   90.00
_cell.angle_beta   90.00
_cell.angle_gamma   90.00
#
_symmetry.space_group_name_H-M   'P 1'
#
loop_
_entity.id
_entity.type
_entity.pdbx_description
1 polymer ?
#
loop_
_entity_poly.entity_id
_entity_poly.type
_entity_poly.pdbx_seq_one_letter_code
_entity_poly.pdbx_strand_id
1 'polypeptide(L)'
;MLISVDMATDETLEPPIPVSEPRAPVRTVGRQRPADPAGENQIPILEPSDADSSTYYLGLPHQPLLVARSSSQRWDGQQGPRLQKVMCSLGEHPLIQAWKGEDPTSLKAQIKCLLRKKGVCWRAVSVYRIGFKNDSNKLVRTEVILFITIRYGTLFWHRGRSVALQCKKILENHGIHDVECEIKQPNRR
;
A
#
# COMPACT_ATOMS: atom_id res chain seq x y z
N MET A 1 -68.88 -18.22 -41.03
CA MET A 1 -70.06 -18.83 -40.35
C MET A 1 -69.65 -20.25 -39.97
N LEU A 2 -69.45 -20.52 -38.67
CA LEU A 2 -69.10 -21.80 -38.01
C LEU A 2 -68.87 -21.40 -36.53
N ILE A 3 -69.91 -21.40 -35.67
CA ILE A 3 -70.49 -22.52 -34.89
C ILE A 3 -69.73 -22.75 -33.56
N SER A 4 -70.46 -22.61 -32.45
CA SER A 4 -70.15 -23.06 -31.06
C SER A 4 -69.99 -24.59 -31.01
N VAL A 5 -69.42 -25.30 -30.02
CA VAL A 5 -69.37 -25.20 -28.54
C VAL A 5 -68.09 -26.02 -28.11
N ASP A 6 -67.74 -26.37 -26.86
CA ASP A 6 -68.38 -26.28 -25.52
C ASP A 6 -67.33 -26.15 -24.39
N MET A 7 -67.76 -26.20 -23.13
CA MET A 7 -66.90 -26.31 -21.95
C MET A 7 -66.46 -27.76 -21.65
N ALA A 8 -65.23 -27.92 -21.16
CA ALA A 8 -64.81 -29.10 -20.41
C ALA A 8 -63.91 -28.67 -19.24
N THR A 9 -64.34 -28.99 -18.03
CA THR A 9 -63.54 -28.88 -16.79
C THR A 9 -62.64 -30.11 -16.67
N ASP A 10 -61.36 -29.91 -16.38
CA ASP A 10 -60.50 -30.99 -15.90
C ASP A 10 -59.70 -30.51 -14.67
N GLU A 11 -59.97 -31.14 -13.52
CA GLU A 11 -59.18 -31.00 -12.30
C GLU A 11 -57.97 -31.93 -12.41
N THR A 12 -56.76 -31.37 -12.52
CA THR A 12 -55.55 -32.17 -12.35
C THR A 12 -54.72 -31.62 -11.18
N LEU A 13 -54.61 -32.43 -10.13
CA LEU A 13 -54.02 -32.06 -8.84
C LEU A 13 -52.53 -31.73 -8.95
N GLU A 14 -52.09 -30.69 -8.24
CA GLU A 14 -50.65 -30.49 -7.98
C GLU A 14 -50.09 -31.60 -7.07
N PRO A 15 -48.84 -32.06 -7.29
CA PRO A 15 -48.21 -33.06 -6.44
C PRO A 15 -47.85 -32.51 -5.06
N PRO A 16 -47.93 -33.32 -3.98
CA PRO A 16 -47.70 -32.85 -2.63
C PRO A 16 -46.23 -32.47 -2.37
N ILE A 17 -46.04 -31.37 -1.63
CA ILE A 17 -44.73 -30.91 -1.15
C ILE A 17 -44.15 -31.97 -0.20
N PRO A 18 -42.90 -32.45 -0.40
CA PRO A 18 -42.29 -33.42 0.50
C PRO A 18 -41.99 -32.78 1.87
N VAL A 19 -42.67 -33.27 2.90
CA VAL A 19 -42.43 -32.89 4.31
C VAL A 19 -41.08 -33.45 4.75
N SER A 20 -40.24 -32.60 5.33
CA SER A 20 -38.86 -32.93 5.72
C SER A 20 -38.79 -33.92 6.89
N GLU A 21 -38.10 -35.04 6.70
CA GLU A 21 -37.73 -35.93 7.81
C GLU A 21 -36.68 -35.30 8.74
N PRO A 22 -36.74 -35.53 10.07
CA PRO A 22 -35.77 -35.03 11.01
C PRO A 22 -34.44 -35.79 10.89
N ARG A 23 -33.48 -35.19 10.19
CA ARG A 23 -32.13 -35.75 10.01
C ARG A 23 -31.43 -35.90 11.37
N ALA A 24 -30.97 -37.11 11.67
CA ALA A 24 -30.27 -37.44 12.91
C ALA A 24 -29.06 -36.50 13.19
N PRO A 25 -28.71 -36.24 14.47
CA PRO A 25 -27.63 -35.33 14.82
C PRO A 25 -26.29 -35.86 14.31
N VAL A 26 -25.77 -35.22 13.26
CA VAL A 26 -24.40 -35.45 12.78
C VAL A 26 -23.44 -35.12 13.92
N ARG A 27 -22.69 -36.11 14.40
CA ARG A 27 -21.61 -35.90 15.37
C ARG A 27 -20.60 -34.97 14.73
N THR A 28 -20.58 -33.70 15.15
CA THR A 28 -19.56 -32.74 14.76
C THR A 28 -18.22 -33.20 15.32
N VAL A 29 -17.49 -34.01 14.56
CA VAL A 29 -16.07 -34.23 14.78
C VAL A 29 -15.43 -32.87 14.67
N GLY A 30 -15.08 -32.30 15.82
CA GLY A 30 -14.44 -31.00 15.91
C GLY A 30 -13.15 -31.05 15.11
N ARG A 31 -13.19 -30.53 13.88
CA ARG A 31 -12.03 -30.39 13.01
C ARG A 31 -11.18 -29.29 13.61
N GLN A 32 -10.40 -29.65 14.64
CA GLN A 32 -9.40 -28.79 15.23
C GLN A 32 -8.55 -28.29 14.07
N ARG A 33 -8.63 -26.99 13.82
CA ARG A 33 -7.68 -26.32 12.92
C ARG A 33 -6.30 -26.66 13.50
N PRO A 34 -5.33 -27.13 12.69
CA PRO A 34 -3.95 -27.17 13.14
C PRO A 34 -3.62 -25.82 13.75
N ALA A 35 -3.04 -25.79 14.94
CA ALA A 35 -2.66 -24.53 15.55
C ALA A 35 -1.62 -23.87 14.65
N ASP A 36 -2.07 -22.88 13.85
CA ASP A 36 -1.17 -22.03 13.08
C ASP A 36 -0.16 -21.44 14.07
N PRO A 37 1.16 -21.59 13.87
CA PRO A 37 2.18 -20.99 14.74
C PRO A 37 2.28 -19.47 14.49
N ALA A 38 1.16 -18.77 14.64
CA ALA A 38 1.04 -17.32 14.60
C ALA A 38 1.29 -16.76 16.00
N GLY A 39 2.56 -16.63 16.39
CA GLY A 39 2.93 -16.27 17.76
C GLY A 39 4.13 -15.32 17.94
N GLU A 40 4.98 -15.11 16.93
CA GLU A 40 6.20 -14.32 17.11
C GLU A 40 6.31 -13.11 16.16
N ASN A 41 6.23 -11.92 16.77
CA ASN A 41 6.84 -10.66 16.30
C ASN A 41 6.34 -9.97 15.02
N GLN A 42 5.08 -10.16 14.60
CA GLN A 42 4.42 -9.17 13.73
C GLN A 42 3.97 -7.93 14.52
N ILE A 43 4.95 -7.06 14.79
CA ILE A 43 4.77 -5.72 15.33
C ILE A 43 3.84 -4.88 14.42
N PRO A 44 2.83 -4.19 14.97
CA PRO A 44 1.98 -3.32 14.17
C PRO A 44 2.76 -2.11 13.64
N ILE A 45 2.54 -1.78 12.37
CA ILE A 45 3.09 -0.58 11.72
C ILE A 45 2.20 0.60 12.11
N LEU A 46 2.73 1.51 12.92
CA LEU A 46 2.00 2.65 13.48
C LEU A 46 2.12 3.91 12.61
N GLU A 47 1.21 4.85 12.85
CA GLU A 47 1.34 6.25 12.42
C GLU A 47 2.59 6.86 13.09
N PRO A 48 3.48 7.57 12.36
CA PRO A 48 4.59 8.26 12.97
C PRO A 48 4.08 9.34 13.92
N SER A 49 4.69 9.49 15.09
CA SER A 49 4.42 10.64 15.95
C SER A 49 4.86 11.94 15.27
N ASP A 50 4.41 13.11 15.75
CA ASP A 50 4.90 14.40 15.24
C ASP A 50 6.42 14.55 15.38
N ALA A 51 6.99 13.98 16.44
CA ALA A 51 8.45 13.92 16.66
C ALA A 51 9.13 13.05 15.59
N ASP A 52 8.62 11.85 15.32
CA ASP A 52 9.15 10.99 14.25
C ASP A 52 8.99 11.67 12.88
N SER A 53 7.80 12.20 12.57
CA SER A 53 7.48 12.85 11.30
C SER A 53 8.43 14.01 10.99
N SER A 54 8.75 14.82 12.00
CA SER A 54 9.62 16.00 11.87
C SER A 54 11.11 15.69 11.93
N THR A 55 11.53 14.53 12.45
CA THR A 55 12.95 14.12 12.51
C THR A 55 13.35 13.12 11.42
N TYR A 56 12.39 12.45 10.77
CA TYR A 56 12.61 11.38 9.79
C TYR A 56 13.54 11.73 8.61
N TYR A 57 13.61 13.01 8.25
CA TYR A 57 14.39 13.53 7.14
C TYR A 57 15.52 14.48 7.57
N LEU A 58 15.97 14.38 8.82
CA LEU A 58 17.13 15.11 9.33
C LEU A 58 18.35 14.89 8.41
N GLY A 59 19.01 15.99 8.02
CA GLY A 59 20.12 16.00 7.06
C GLY A 59 19.72 16.31 5.61
N LEU A 60 18.45 16.16 5.22
CA LEU A 60 18.00 16.54 3.87
C LEU A 60 17.65 18.04 3.76
N PRO A 61 17.81 18.66 2.58
CA PRO A 61 17.37 20.03 2.32
C PRO A 61 15.89 20.26 2.68
N HIS A 62 15.61 21.38 3.33
CA HIS A 62 14.29 21.79 3.81
C HIS A 62 13.60 20.83 4.81
N GLN A 63 14.29 19.79 5.29
CA GLN A 63 13.84 18.83 6.33
C GLN A 63 12.32 18.55 6.30
N PRO A 64 11.79 18.00 5.19
CA PRO A 64 10.35 17.80 5.00
C PRO A 64 9.77 16.87 6.07
N LEU A 65 8.44 16.86 6.20
CA LEU A 65 7.75 16.01 7.18
C LEU A 65 7.35 14.67 6.53
N LEU A 66 7.56 13.55 7.24
CA LEU A 66 7.07 12.23 6.81
C LEU A 66 5.55 12.13 7.02
N VAL A 67 4.84 11.76 5.96
CA VAL A 67 3.39 11.49 6.01
C VAL A 67 3.12 9.98 6.04
N ALA A 68 3.80 9.23 5.18
CA ALA A 68 3.68 7.77 5.09
C ALA A 68 4.86 7.17 4.33
N ARG A 69 5.06 5.85 4.45
CA ARG A 69 6.07 5.09 3.71
C ARG A 69 5.61 3.67 3.43
N SER A 70 6.22 2.98 2.47
CA SER A 70 5.93 1.58 2.12
C SER A 70 6.64 0.57 3.05
N SER A 71 7.77 0.93 3.64
CA SER A 71 8.56 0.03 4.50
C SER A 71 7.84 -0.32 5.81
N SER A 72 8.10 -1.54 6.30
CA SER A 72 7.58 -2.09 7.55
C SER A 72 8.54 -1.95 8.74
N GLN A 73 9.84 -1.75 8.48
CA GLN A 73 10.87 -1.57 9.50
C GLN A 73 10.48 -0.40 10.42
N ARG A 74 10.42 -0.62 11.74
CA ARG A 74 10.18 0.46 12.71
C ARG A 74 11.19 1.60 12.48
N TRP A 75 10.70 2.83 12.56
CA TRP A 75 11.59 3.96 12.79
C TRP A 75 11.88 3.98 14.28
N ASP A 76 13.07 3.55 14.68
CA ASP A 76 13.51 3.70 16.05
C ASP A 76 14.11 5.09 16.23
N GLY A 77 13.40 5.95 16.97
CA GLY A 77 13.90 7.27 17.41
C GLY A 77 15.18 7.22 18.25
N GLN A 78 15.74 6.03 18.50
CA GLN A 78 17.07 5.79 19.06
C GLN A 78 18.19 5.91 18.01
N GLN A 79 17.99 5.43 16.78
CA GLN A 79 18.96 5.55 15.69
C GLN A 79 18.72 6.80 14.82
N GLY A 80 17.47 7.25 14.68
CA GLY A 80 17.11 8.46 13.92
C GLY A 80 17.98 9.69 14.21
N PRO A 81 18.26 10.05 15.49
CA PRO A 81 19.09 11.20 15.84
C PRO A 81 20.57 11.07 15.43
N ARG A 82 21.10 9.84 15.35
CA ARG A 82 22.52 9.55 15.02
C ARG A 82 22.77 9.30 13.53
N LEU A 83 21.72 9.32 12.71
CA LEU A 83 21.79 9.01 11.29
C LEU A 83 21.24 10.16 10.46
N GLN A 84 22.13 11.01 9.95
CA GLN A 84 21.76 12.06 9.01
C GLN A 84 21.52 11.47 7.62
N LYS A 85 20.34 11.69 7.08
CA LYS A 85 20.01 11.34 5.69
C LYS A 85 20.72 12.30 4.73
N VAL A 86 21.28 11.76 3.66
CA VAL A 86 21.88 12.52 2.55
C VAL A 86 21.29 12.08 1.23
N MET A 87 21.11 13.03 0.31
CA MET A 87 20.67 12.73 -1.05
C MET A 87 21.88 12.35 -1.90
N CYS A 88 21.84 11.17 -2.52
CA CYS A 88 22.86 10.65 -3.40
C CYS A 88 22.34 10.56 -4.84
N SER A 89 23.25 10.57 -5.81
CA SER A 89 22.92 10.13 -7.17
C SER A 89 22.43 8.68 -7.15
N LEU A 90 21.52 8.35 -8.06
CA LEU A 90 20.89 7.02 -8.07
C LEU A 90 21.90 5.90 -8.39
N GLY A 91 22.97 6.24 -9.13
CA GLY A 91 23.99 5.31 -9.62
C GLY A 91 23.48 4.51 -10.81
N GLU A 92 24.09 3.36 -11.08
CA GLU A 92 23.49 2.35 -11.95
C GLU A 92 22.31 1.70 -11.22
N HIS A 93 21.12 1.71 -11.83
CA HIS A 93 19.92 1.13 -11.26
C HIS A 93 18.86 0.83 -12.35
N PRO A 94 18.20 -0.35 -12.36
CA PRO A 94 17.16 -0.67 -13.35
C PRO A 94 16.03 0.37 -13.41
N LEU A 95 15.68 0.93 -12.24
CA LEU A 95 14.74 2.05 -12.07
C LEU A 95 14.98 3.22 -13.04
N ILE A 96 16.22 3.52 -13.43
CA ILE A 96 16.51 4.65 -14.34
C ILE A 96 15.80 4.48 -15.69
N GLN A 97 15.82 3.28 -16.26
CA GLN A 97 15.21 3.04 -17.57
C GLN A 97 13.68 3.03 -17.46
N ALA A 98 13.14 2.32 -16.46
CA ALA A 98 11.70 2.31 -16.17
C ALA A 98 11.14 3.72 -15.87
N TRP A 99 11.93 4.60 -15.25
CA TRP A 99 11.54 5.97 -14.90
C TRP A 99 11.62 6.97 -16.06
N LYS A 100 12.43 6.68 -17.09
CA LYS A 100 12.59 7.54 -18.28
C LYS A 100 11.44 7.42 -19.28
N GLY A 101 10.75 6.28 -19.33
CA GLY A 101 9.63 6.07 -20.26
C GLY A 101 8.52 7.11 -20.09
N GLU A 102 8.03 7.64 -21.22
CA GLU A 102 6.91 8.60 -21.25
C GLU A 102 5.60 7.99 -21.77
N ASP A 103 5.65 6.72 -22.19
CA ASP A 103 4.48 5.97 -22.63
C ASP A 103 3.48 5.72 -21.48
N PRO A 104 2.19 5.44 -21.77
CA PRO A 104 1.17 5.22 -20.73
C PRO A 104 1.44 4.01 -19.82
N THR A 105 2.27 3.05 -20.25
CA THR A 105 2.62 1.85 -19.47
C THR A 105 3.88 2.06 -18.63
N SER A 106 4.61 3.16 -18.81
CA SER A 106 5.81 3.47 -18.04
C SER A 106 5.53 3.55 -16.54
N LEU A 107 6.52 3.16 -15.74
CA LEU A 107 6.44 3.20 -14.28
C LEU A 107 6.02 4.60 -13.79
N LYS A 108 6.63 5.65 -14.33
CA LYS A 108 6.35 7.05 -14.00
C LYS A 108 4.92 7.45 -14.38
N ALA A 109 4.39 6.98 -15.52
CA ALA A 109 3.02 7.22 -15.94
C ALA A 109 2.01 6.47 -15.04
N GLN A 110 2.26 5.19 -14.74
CA GLN A 110 1.42 4.38 -13.85
C GLN A 110 1.32 4.96 -12.43
N ILE A 111 2.46 5.38 -11.84
CA ILE A 111 2.47 6.04 -10.53
C ILE A 111 1.64 7.33 -10.55
N LYS A 112 1.83 8.21 -11.54
CA LYS A 112 1.02 9.44 -11.67
C LYS A 112 -0.47 9.14 -11.87
N CYS A 113 -0.80 8.09 -12.62
CA CYS A 113 -2.17 7.64 -12.84
C CYS A 113 -2.82 7.16 -11.53
N LEU A 114 -2.11 6.37 -10.73
CA LEU A 114 -2.55 5.96 -9.39
C LEU A 114 -2.81 7.18 -8.48
N LEU A 115 -1.88 8.14 -8.41
CA LEU A 115 -2.04 9.33 -7.57
C LEU A 115 -3.26 10.16 -7.97
N ARG A 116 -3.53 10.30 -9.28
CA ARG A 116 -4.74 10.95 -9.80
C ARG A 116 -6.01 10.15 -9.43
N LYS A 117 -6.04 8.83 -9.67
CA LYS A 117 -7.16 7.96 -9.30
C LYS A 117 -7.47 7.96 -7.79
N LYS A 118 -6.44 8.14 -6.95
CA LYS A 118 -6.58 8.23 -5.49
C LYS A 118 -6.83 9.65 -4.97
N GLY A 119 -6.97 10.66 -5.85
CA GLY A 119 -7.24 12.05 -5.47
C GLY A 119 -6.15 12.66 -4.59
N VAL A 120 -4.86 12.34 -4.84
CA VAL A 120 -3.73 12.84 -4.06
C VAL A 120 -3.25 14.18 -4.64
N CYS A 121 -3.24 15.25 -3.83
CA CYS A 121 -2.71 16.56 -4.21
C CYS A 121 -1.16 16.58 -4.20
N TRP A 122 -0.54 15.83 -5.11
CA TRP A 122 0.91 15.76 -5.25
C TRP A 122 1.47 16.99 -6.01
N ARG A 123 2.68 17.42 -5.64
CA ARG A 123 3.46 18.50 -6.28
C ARG A 123 4.64 17.97 -7.09
N ALA A 124 5.31 16.92 -6.60
CA ALA A 124 6.40 16.27 -7.29
C ALA A 124 6.39 14.75 -7.04
N VAL A 125 6.84 13.99 -8.04
CA VAL A 125 7.20 12.58 -7.89
C VAL A 125 8.62 12.41 -8.43
N SER A 126 9.52 11.84 -7.63
CA SER A 126 10.95 11.77 -7.93
C SER A 126 11.60 10.56 -7.28
N VAL A 127 12.75 10.13 -7.81
CA VAL A 127 13.48 8.95 -7.34
C VAL A 127 14.90 9.35 -6.97
N TYR A 128 15.37 8.90 -5.80
CA TYR A 128 16.72 9.19 -5.30
C TYR A 128 17.28 8.00 -4.55
N ARG A 129 18.62 7.90 -4.49
CA ARG A 129 19.28 7.10 -3.47
C ARG A 129 19.45 7.97 -2.22
N ILE A 130 19.04 7.45 -1.07
CA ILE A 130 19.16 8.11 0.23
C ILE A 130 20.24 7.37 1.02
N GLY A 131 21.35 8.05 1.24
CA GLY A 131 22.41 7.60 2.12
C GLY A 131 22.11 7.98 3.58
N PHE A 132 22.71 7.25 4.51
CA PHE A 132 22.68 7.58 5.94
C PHE A 132 24.10 7.68 6.45
N LYS A 133 24.44 8.82 7.07
CA LYS A 133 25.74 9.08 7.69
C LYS A 133 25.64 8.94 9.19
N ASN A 134 26.63 8.30 9.80
CA ASN A 134 26.79 8.25 11.26
C ASN A 134 27.48 9.52 11.79
N ASP A 135 27.64 9.59 13.12
CA ASP A 135 28.32 10.70 13.82
C ASP A 135 29.75 10.97 13.32
N SER A 136 30.43 9.94 12.79
CA SER A 136 31.76 10.06 12.16
C SER A 136 31.72 10.54 10.69
N ASN A 137 30.58 11.05 10.22
CA ASN A 137 30.33 11.48 8.84
C ASN A 137 30.50 10.36 7.77
N LYS A 138 30.63 9.11 8.19
CA LYS A 138 30.79 7.94 7.30
C LYS A 138 29.44 7.48 6.79
N LEU A 139 29.33 7.26 5.49
CA LEU A 139 28.16 6.62 4.87
C LEU A 139 28.10 5.15 5.31
N VAL A 140 27.04 4.76 6.03
CA VAL A 140 26.89 3.41 6.60
C VAL A 140 25.83 2.54 5.92
N ARG A 141 24.83 3.14 5.26
CA ARG A 141 23.85 2.46 4.41
C ARG A 141 23.31 3.37 3.31
N THR A 142 22.73 2.79 2.26
CA THR A 142 21.93 3.51 1.26
C THR A 142 20.68 2.73 0.90
N GLU A 143 19.58 3.43 0.66
CA GLU A 143 18.29 2.87 0.22
C GLU A 143 17.83 3.64 -1.03
N VAL A 144 17.10 3.01 -1.95
CA VAL A 144 16.50 3.72 -3.10
C VAL A 144 15.05 4.04 -2.80
N ILE A 145 14.68 5.30 -2.97
CA ILE A 145 13.40 5.83 -2.52
C ILE A 145 12.68 6.60 -3.65
N LEU A 146 11.45 6.16 -3.92
CA LEU A 146 10.44 6.89 -4.68
C LEU A 146 9.74 7.90 -3.75
N PHE A 147 10.07 9.18 -3.88
CA PHE A 147 9.37 10.25 -3.18
C PHE A 147 8.11 10.70 -3.90
N ILE A 148 7.04 10.86 -3.12
CA ILE A 148 5.86 11.63 -3.49
C ILE A 148 5.81 12.85 -2.57
N THR A 149 6.02 14.03 -3.12
CA THR A 149 5.89 15.29 -2.37
C THR A 149 4.47 15.81 -2.54
N ILE A 150 3.71 15.96 -1.45
CA ILE A 150 2.33 16.46 -1.46
C ILE A 150 2.23 17.94 -1.06
N ARG A 151 1.05 18.53 -1.26
CA ARG A 151 0.68 19.79 -0.60
C ARG A 151 0.50 19.53 0.91
N TYR A 152 0.88 20.52 1.73
CA TYR A 152 0.75 20.44 3.18
C TYR A 152 -0.70 20.19 3.60
N GLY A 153 -0.92 19.22 4.50
CA GLY A 153 -2.22 18.93 5.11
C GLY A 153 -3.24 18.25 4.18
N THR A 154 -2.86 17.80 2.99
CA THR A 154 -3.82 17.19 2.03
C THR A 154 -3.90 15.66 2.09
N LEU A 155 -3.13 15.01 2.97
CA LEU A 155 -3.14 13.54 3.10
C LEU A 155 -2.72 13.14 4.53
N PHE A 156 -3.47 12.23 5.14
CA PHE A 156 -3.19 11.65 6.45
C PHE A 156 -2.52 10.28 6.32
N TRP A 157 -1.87 9.80 7.39
CA TRP A 157 -1.04 8.59 7.36
C TRP A 157 -1.77 7.36 6.81
N HIS A 158 -2.96 7.02 7.31
CA HIS A 158 -3.67 5.79 6.93
C HIS A 158 -3.89 5.70 5.40
N ARG A 159 -4.34 6.80 4.78
CA ARG A 159 -4.55 6.90 3.33
C ARG A 159 -3.23 7.00 2.58
N GLY A 160 -2.23 7.72 3.13
CA GLY A 160 -0.88 7.79 2.60
C GLY A 160 -0.16 6.44 2.58
N ARG A 161 -0.32 5.62 3.61
CA ARG A 161 0.23 4.27 3.76
C ARG A 161 -0.33 3.36 2.67
N SER A 162 -1.65 3.40 2.47
CA SER A 162 -2.32 2.70 1.37
C SER A 162 -1.79 3.12 0.00
N VAL A 163 -1.58 4.42 -0.24
CA VAL A 163 -0.99 4.94 -1.49
C VAL A 163 0.46 4.47 -1.67
N ALA A 164 1.30 4.60 -0.65
CA ALA A 164 2.71 4.19 -0.70
C ALA A 164 2.87 2.69 -0.99
N LEU A 165 2.02 1.84 -0.38
CA LEU A 165 1.98 0.41 -0.67
C LEU A 165 1.57 0.11 -2.12
N GLN A 166 0.57 0.82 -2.66
CA GLN A 166 0.17 0.64 -4.07
C GLN A 166 1.25 1.16 -5.03
N CYS A 167 1.98 2.22 -4.69
CA CYS A 167 3.15 2.68 -5.44
C CYS A 167 4.29 1.65 -5.41
N LYS A 168 4.58 1.05 -4.24
CA LYS A 168 5.53 -0.07 -4.14
C LYS A 168 5.06 -1.27 -4.99
N LYS A 169 3.76 -1.58 -5.00
CA LYS A 169 3.27 -2.68 -5.84
C LYS A 169 3.45 -2.45 -7.34
N ILE A 170 3.34 -1.20 -7.80
CA ILE A 170 3.64 -0.85 -9.20
C ILE A 170 5.14 -1.02 -9.49
N LEU A 171 6.04 -0.65 -8.56
CA LEU A 171 7.48 -0.91 -8.69
C LEU A 171 7.77 -2.42 -8.81
N GLU A 172 7.21 -3.23 -7.92
CA GLU A 172 7.35 -4.70 -7.95
C GLU A 172 6.83 -5.31 -9.25
N ASN A 173 5.72 -4.81 -9.79
CA ASN A 173 5.17 -5.27 -11.07
C ASN A 173 6.06 -4.91 -12.28
N HIS A 174 6.99 -3.95 -12.14
CA HIS A 174 8.06 -3.64 -13.10
C HIS A 174 9.36 -4.41 -12.80
N GLY A 175 9.34 -5.39 -11.89
CA GLY A 175 10.50 -6.17 -11.48
C GLY A 175 11.46 -5.43 -10.52
N ILE A 176 11.03 -4.32 -9.94
CA ILE A 176 11.86 -3.46 -9.08
C ILE A 176 11.42 -3.66 -7.63
N HIS A 177 12.19 -4.45 -6.89
CA HIS A 177 11.83 -4.90 -5.52
C HIS A 177 12.61 -4.18 -4.41
N ASP A 178 13.72 -3.52 -4.76
CA ASP A 178 14.68 -2.85 -3.86
C ASP A 178 14.40 -1.35 -3.65
N VAL A 179 13.19 -0.90 -4.03
CA VAL A 179 12.76 0.50 -3.95
C VAL A 179 11.59 0.64 -2.99
N GLU A 180 11.77 1.46 -1.96
CA GLU A 180 10.67 1.89 -1.09
C GLU A 180 10.04 3.19 -1.62
N CYS A 181 8.78 3.43 -1.28
CA CYS A 181 8.04 4.63 -1.60
C CYS A 181 7.74 5.42 -0.32
N GLU A 182 8.10 6.71 -0.30
CA GLU A 182 7.87 7.60 0.84
C GLU A 182 7.06 8.84 0.41
N ILE A 183 6.05 9.17 1.20
CA ILE A 183 5.22 10.36 1.02
C ILE A 183 5.65 11.40 2.04
N LYS A 184 5.93 12.61 1.55
CA LYS A 184 6.42 13.73 2.35
C LYS A 184 5.68 15.03 2.02
N GLN A 185 5.60 15.93 2.99
CA GLN A 185 5.07 17.28 2.79
C GLN A 185 6.12 18.33 3.19
N PRO A 186 6.02 19.59 2.69
CA PRO A 186 6.88 20.66 3.13
C PRO A 186 6.84 20.85 4.65
N ASN A 187 7.99 21.14 5.25
CA ASN A 187 8.04 21.69 6.59
C ASN A 187 7.67 23.19 6.54
N ARG A 188 7.15 23.74 7.64
CA ARG A 188 6.75 25.16 7.76
C ARG A 188 7.68 25.97 8.68
N ARG A 189 8.79 25.38 9.11
CA ARG A 189 9.86 26.04 9.87
C ARG A 189 10.77 26.84 8.95
#